data_AF-A0AAU6UHI2-F1
#
_entry.id   AF-A0AAU6UHI2-F1
#
_cell.length_a   1.000
_cell.length_b   1.000
_cell.length_c   1.000
_cell.angle_alpha   90.00
_cell.angle_beta   90.00
_cell.angle_gamma   90.00
#
_symmetry.space_group_name_H-M   'P 1'
#
loop_
_entity.id
_entity.type
_entity.pdbx_description
1 polymer ?
#
loop_
_entity_poly.entity_id
_entity_poly.type
_entity_poly.pdbx_seq_one_letter_code
_entity_poly.pdbx_strand_id
1 'polypeptide(L)'
;MAKRRTDQEWKNLFEQYESSQLSQRVFCERHGLSVSTFYAKRQQLQCSGPSQTGGFIKAEVVEKTTRYQMAHTPVANMTLFINDVELSIPQGTPAAYLAELIGALS
;
A
#
# COMPACT_ATOMS: atom_id res chain seq x y z
N MET A 1 33.16 18.36 7.38
CA MET A 1 33.78 17.45 6.39
C MET A 1 32.92 16.20 6.29
N ALA A 2 32.33 15.92 5.13
CA ALA A 2 31.54 14.69 4.96
C ALA A 2 32.50 13.49 5.01
N LYS A 3 32.37 12.66 6.06
CA LYS A 3 33.15 11.43 6.22
C LYS A 3 32.92 10.57 4.98
N ARG A 4 33.96 10.40 4.15
CA ARG A 4 33.90 9.55 2.95
C ARG A 4 33.75 8.11 3.42
N ARG A 5 32.53 7.61 3.35
CA ARG A 5 32.22 6.20 3.59
C ARG A 5 32.63 5.38 2.37
N THR A 6 33.30 4.27 2.62
CA THR A 6 33.66 3.26 1.62
C THR A 6 32.42 2.51 1.15
N ASP A 7 32.50 1.86 -0.01
CA ASP A 7 31.39 1.08 -0.56
C ASP A 7 30.97 -0.08 0.37
N GLN A 8 31.91 -0.64 1.12
CA GLN A 8 31.63 -1.67 2.11
C GLN A 8 30.85 -1.14 3.33
N GLU A 9 31.14 0.08 3.77
CA GLU A 9 30.35 0.75 4.81
C GLU A 9 28.93 1.04 4.34
N TRP A 10 28.75 1.38 3.05
CA TRP A 10 27.43 1.56 2.46
C TRP A 10 26.63 0.26 2.39
N LYS A 11 27.24 -0.86 2.02
CA LYS A 11 26.58 -2.18 2.03
C LYS A 11 26.05 -2.54 3.41
N ASN A 12 26.89 -2.42 4.44
CA ASN A 12 26.48 -2.66 5.83
C ASN A 12 25.31 -1.76 6.27
N LEU A 13 25.28 -0.50 5.84
CA LEU A 13 24.18 0.41 6.14
C LEU A 13 22.87 -0.02 5.47
N PHE A 14 22.90 -0.59 4.26
CA PHE A 14 21.70 -1.12 3.62
C PHE A 14 21.19 -2.39 4.30
N GLU A 15 22.07 -3.30 4.71
CA GLU A 15 21.69 -4.50 5.48
C GLU A 15 21.09 -4.14 6.85
N GLN A 16 21.68 -3.14 7.54
CA GLN A 16 21.11 -2.60 8.78
C GLN A 16 19.76 -1.94 8.56
N TYR A 17 19.58 -1.22 7.45
CA TYR A 17 18.29 -0.63 7.11
C TYR A 17 17.22 -1.72 6.90
N GLU A 18 17.51 -2.76 6.12
CA GLU A 18 16.59 -3.86 5.83
C GLU A 18 16.20 -4.65 7.09
N SER A 19 17.16 -4.87 8.00
CA SER A 19 16.89 -5.53 9.28
C SER A 19 16.16 -4.63 10.31
N SER A 20 16.30 -3.31 10.21
CA SER A 20 15.74 -2.38 11.20
C SER A 20 14.22 -2.20 11.12
N GLN A 21 13.59 -2.55 9.99
CA GLN A 21 12.17 -2.27 9.68
C GLN A 21 11.77 -0.79 9.86
N LEU A 22 12.74 0.13 9.95
CA LEU A 22 12.51 1.56 10.12
C LEU A 22 12.17 2.20 8.77
N SER A 23 11.45 3.33 8.81
CA SER A 23 11.29 4.14 7.61
C SER A 23 12.63 4.76 7.21
N GLN A 24 12.90 4.84 5.90
CA GLN A 24 14.16 5.35 5.36
C GLN A 24 14.53 6.74 5.90
N ARG A 25 13.55 7.61 6.13
CA ARG A 25 13.77 8.94 6.72
C ARG A 25 14.35 8.83 8.13
N VAL A 26 13.70 8.06 9.00
CA VAL A 26 14.13 7.87 10.40
C VAL A 26 15.50 7.19 10.46
N PHE A 27 15.76 6.23 9.58
CA PHE A 27 17.08 5.59 9.50
C PHE A 27 18.17 6.59 9.06
N CYS A 28 17.91 7.39 8.02
CA CYS A 28 18.86 8.39 7.54
C CYS A 28 19.16 9.44 8.61
N GLU A 29 18.15 9.91 9.35
CA GLU A 29 18.34 10.85 10.46
C GLU A 29 19.22 10.28 11.57
N ARG A 30 18.97 9.03 12.00
CA ARG A 30 19.76 8.36 13.04
C ARG A 30 21.22 8.16 12.67
N HIS A 31 21.50 7.92 11.39
CA HIS A 31 22.86 7.68 10.89
C HIS A 31 23.56 8.95 10.35
N GLY A 32 22.93 10.12 10.49
CA GLY A 32 23.46 11.40 10.01
C GLY A 32 23.65 11.42 8.48
N LEU A 33 22.74 10.77 7.76
CA LEU A 33 22.75 10.64 6.30
C LEU A 33 21.63 11.50 5.70
N SER A 34 21.89 12.06 4.52
CA SER A 34 20.80 12.63 3.73
C SER A 34 20.09 11.51 2.96
N VAL A 35 18.76 11.60 2.87
CA VAL A 35 17.93 10.65 2.12
C VAL A 35 18.36 10.59 0.65
N SER A 36 18.70 11.75 0.06
CA SER A 36 19.17 11.85 -1.32
C SER A 36 20.51 11.13 -1.53
N THR A 37 21.46 11.27 -0.60
CA THR A 37 22.75 10.57 -0.67
C THR A 37 22.56 9.07 -0.53
N PHE A 38 21.68 8.64 0.39
CA PHE A 38 21.35 7.23 0.57
C PHE A 38 20.77 6.60 -0.70
N TYR A 39 19.83 7.29 -1.36
CA TYR A 39 19.26 6.83 -2.63
C TYR A 39 20.29 6.76 -3.75
N ALA A 40 21.07 7.84 -3.94
CA ALA A 40 22.11 7.89 -4.98
C ALA A 40 23.16 6.78 -4.80
N LYS A 41 23.57 6.49 -3.56
CA LYS A 41 24.53 5.42 -3.28
C LYS A 41 23.95 4.03 -3.47
N ARG A 42 22.68 3.81 -3.13
CA ARG A 42 21.98 2.55 -3.39
C ARG A 42 21.94 2.25 -4.89
N GLN A 43 21.57 3.25 -5.70
CA GLN A 43 21.53 3.13 -7.16
C GLN A 43 22.91 2.86 -7.76
N GLN A 44 23.95 3.59 -7.34
CA GLN A 44 25.33 3.37 -7.82
C GLN A 44 25.83 1.95 -7.55
N LEU A 45 25.58 1.42 -6.34
CA LEU A 45 26.02 0.08 -5.96
C LEU A 45 25.20 -1.03 -6.63
N GLN A 46 23.92 -0.80 -6.89
CA GLN A 46 23.08 -1.71 -7.68
C GLN A 46 23.51 -1.76 -9.16
N CYS A 47 23.89 -0.62 -9.76
CA CYS A 47 24.38 -0.56 -11.13
C CYS A 47 25.82 -1.05 -11.32
N SER A 48 26.59 -1.22 -10.23
CA SER A 48 27.98 -1.68 -10.28
C SER A 48 28.11 -3.22 -10.20
N GLY A 49 27.00 -3.96 -10.23
CA GLY A 49 27.00 -5.41 -10.42
C GLY A 49 27.53 -5.80 -11.80
N PRO A 50 28.22 -6.95 -11.94
CA PRO A 50 28.71 -7.40 -13.24
C PRO A 50 27.50 -7.70 -14.14
N SER A 51 27.46 -7.02 -15.29
CA SER A 51 26.38 -7.01 -16.28
C SER A 51 25.18 -6.11 -15.95
N GLN A 52 25.19 -4.91 -16.54
CA GLN A 52 24.03 -4.39 -17.27
C GLN A 52 24.45 -3.24 -18.18
N THR A 53 25.05 -3.63 -19.31
CA THR A 53 25.14 -2.80 -20.51
C THR A 53 23.73 -2.44 -20.96
N GLY A 54 23.34 -1.17 -20.81
CA GLY A 54 22.25 -0.55 -21.57
C GLY A 54 20.90 -1.28 -21.62
N GLY A 55 20.47 -1.93 -20.54
CA GLY A 55 19.19 -2.64 -20.47
C GLY A 55 18.24 -1.95 -19.49
N PHE A 56 16.99 -1.75 -19.91
CA PHE A 56 15.90 -1.24 -19.08
C PHE A 56 15.91 -1.87 -17.69
N ILE A 57 16.11 -1.06 -16.66
CA ILE A 57 15.95 -1.48 -15.28
C ILE A 57 14.45 -1.70 -15.08
N LYS A 58 14.03 -2.95 -14.84
CA LYS A 58 12.67 -3.24 -14.40
C LYS A 58 12.51 -2.63 -13.01
N ALA A 59 11.99 -1.40 -12.97
CA ALA A 59 11.49 -0.84 -11.72
C ALA A 59 10.32 -1.75 -11.32
N GLU A 60 10.57 -2.66 -10.38
CA GLU A 60 9.49 -3.21 -9.59
C GLU A 60 8.94 -2.01 -8.82
N VAL A 61 7.84 -1.48 -9.35
CA VAL A 61 6.98 -0.58 -8.60
C VAL A 61 6.63 -1.40 -7.36
N VAL A 62 7.35 -1.17 -6.26
CA VAL A 62 6.81 -1.44 -4.94
C VAL A 62 5.59 -0.55 -4.94
N GLU A 63 4.46 -1.13 -5.34
CA GLU A 63 3.17 -0.56 -5.15
C GLU A 63 3.17 -0.28 -3.65
N LYS A 64 3.49 0.95 -3.30
CA LYS A 64 2.75 1.60 -2.25
C LYS A 64 1.34 1.57 -2.79
N THR A 65 0.70 0.42 -2.60
CA THR A 65 -0.72 0.23 -2.58
C THR A 65 -1.14 1.16 -1.45
N THR A 66 -1.18 2.46 -1.78
CA THR A 66 -2.28 3.32 -1.41
C THR A 66 -3.44 2.45 -1.85
N ARG A 67 -3.90 1.62 -0.92
CA ARG A 67 -5.14 0.90 -1.06
C ARG A 67 -6.05 2.06 -1.37
N TYR A 68 -6.42 2.20 -2.64
CA TYR A 68 -7.71 2.73 -2.98
C TYR A 68 -8.62 1.78 -2.21
N GLN A 69 -8.85 2.11 -0.94
CA GLN A 69 -10.11 1.88 -0.32
C GLN A 69 -11.01 2.59 -1.31
N MET A 70 -11.50 1.84 -2.31
CA MET A 70 -12.83 2.10 -2.80
C MET A 70 -13.60 2.32 -1.51
N ALA A 71 -13.97 3.57 -1.26
CA ALA A 71 -14.98 3.83 -0.27
C ALA A 71 -16.08 2.88 -0.70
N HIS A 72 -16.27 1.78 0.04
CA HIS A 72 -17.45 0.96 -0.13
C HIS A 72 -18.55 2.01 -0.05
N THR A 73 -19.20 2.26 -1.19
CA THR A 73 -20.43 3.04 -1.20
C THR A 73 -21.25 2.46 -0.07
N PRO A 74 -21.61 3.26 0.96
CA PRO A 74 -22.34 2.71 2.09
C PRO A 74 -23.54 1.97 1.50
N VAL A 75 -23.59 0.66 1.73
CA VAL A 75 -24.63 -0.19 1.17
C VAL A 75 -25.91 0.31 1.82
N ALA A 76 -26.65 1.15 1.11
CA ALA A 76 -27.83 1.79 1.65
C ALA A 76 -28.93 0.73 1.65
N ASN A 77 -29.15 0.14 2.81
CA ASN A 77 -30.24 -0.81 2.99
C ASN A 77 -31.55 -0.04 3.15
N MET A 78 -32.61 -0.53 2.51
CA MET A 78 -33.97 -0.07 2.76
C MET A 78 -34.55 -0.85 3.95
N THR A 79 -35.32 -0.20 4.81
CA THR A 79 -35.99 -0.89 5.92
C THR A 79 -37.48 -1.02 5.63
N LEU A 80 -38.01 -2.23 5.82
CA LEU A 80 -39.43 -2.54 5.71
C LEU A 80 -39.96 -2.90 7.11
N PHE A 81 -41.02 -2.20 7.53
CA PHE A 81 -41.70 -2.45 8.79
C PHE A 81 -43.04 -3.11 8.52
N ILE A 82 -43.27 -4.27 9.11
CA ILE A 82 -44.54 -5.01 9.01
C ILE A 82 -44.92 -5.48 10.42
N ASN A 83 -46.02 -4.97 10.95
CA ASN A 83 -46.41 -5.15 12.36
C ASN A 83 -45.25 -4.76 13.29
N ASP A 84 -44.83 -5.67 14.18
CA ASP A 84 -43.70 -5.51 15.10
C ASP A 84 -42.36 -6.04 14.53
N VAL A 85 -42.28 -6.32 13.23
CA VAL A 85 -41.08 -6.87 12.58
C VAL A 85 -40.41 -5.81 11.69
N GLU A 86 -39.11 -5.63 11.91
CA GLU A 86 -38.23 -4.80 11.09
C GLU A 86 -37.35 -5.69 10.20
N LEU A 87 -37.38 -5.44 8.89
CA LEU A 87 -36.55 -6.14 7.91
C LEU A 87 -35.64 -5.16 7.16
N SER A 88 -34.33 -5.40 7.23
CA SER A 88 -33.34 -4.66 6.43
C SER A 88 -33.12 -5.34 5.09
N ILE A 89 -33.37 -4.62 4.00
CA ILE A 89 -33.29 -5.06 2.60
C ILE A 89 -32.04 -4.45 1.96
N PRO A 90 -31.08 -5.28 1.49
CA PRO A 90 -29.88 -4.78 0.82
C PRO A 90 -30.16 -4.07 -0.51
N GLN A 91 -29.25 -3.16 -0.88
CA GLN A 91 -29.27 -2.58 -2.23
C GLN A 91 -29.04 -3.67 -3.29
N GLY A 92 -29.87 -3.68 -4.33
CA GLY A 92 -29.81 -4.67 -5.42
C GLY A 92 -30.84 -5.80 -5.31
N THR A 93 -31.70 -5.80 -4.29
CA THR A 93 -32.84 -6.73 -4.24
C THR A 93 -33.79 -6.48 -5.42
N PRO A 94 -34.11 -7.51 -6.23
CA PRO A 94 -35.03 -7.36 -7.37
C PRO A 94 -36.42 -6.93 -6.94
N ALA A 95 -37.03 -6.00 -7.69
CA ALA A 95 -38.36 -5.48 -7.38
C ALA A 95 -39.46 -6.57 -7.41
N ALA A 96 -39.33 -7.56 -8.29
CA ALA A 96 -40.27 -8.68 -8.36
C ALA A 96 -40.30 -9.49 -7.05
N TYR A 97 -39.12 -9.78 -6.49
CA TYR A 97 -39.01 -10.48 -5.22
C TYR A 97 -39.61 -9.66 -4.06
N LEU A 98 -39.40 -8.34 -4.06
CA LEU A 98 -40.02 -7.47 -3.05
C LEU A 98 -41.54 -7.46 -3.14
N ALA A 99 -42.10 -7.44 -4.35
CA ALA A 99 -43.55 -7.49 -4.55
C ALA A 99 -44.15 -8.82 -4.05
N GLU A 100 -43.49 -9.95 -4.35
CA GLU A 100 -43.90 -11.26 -3.84
C GLU A 100 -43.80 -11.34 -2.32
N LEU A 101 -42.68 -10.86 -1.74
CA LEU A 101 -42.48 -10.84 -0.30
C LEU A 101 -43.54 -10.00 0.42
N ILE A 102 -43.79 -8.79 -0.07
CA ILE A 102 -44.81 -7.90 0.51
C ILE A 102 -46.20 -8.53 0.39
N GLY A 103 -46.53 -9.14 -0.76
CA GLY A 103 -47.81 -9.82 -0.95
C GLY A 103 -47.99 -11.09 -0.13
N ALA A 104 -46.90 -11.77 0.25
CA ALA A 104 -46.95 -12.93 1.14
C ALA A 104 -47.07 -12.55 2.62
N LEU A 105 -46.67 -11.33 2.99
CA LEU A 105 -46.67 -10.82 4.35
C LEU A 105 -47.90 -9.95 4.69
N SER A 106 -48.65 -9.53 3.67
CA SER A 106 -49.96 -8.85 3.78
C SER A 106 -51.09 -9.84 4.05
#